data_AF-A0A1V5S3Y5-F1
#
_entry.id   AF-A0A1V5S3Y5-F1
#
_cell.length_a   1.000
_cell.length_b   1.000
_cell.length_c   1.000
_cell.angle_alpha   90.00
_cell.angle_beta   90.00
_cell.angle_gamma   90.00
#
_symmetry.space_group_name_H-M   'P 1'
#
loop_
_entity.id
_entity.type
_entity.pdbx_description
1 polymer ?
#
loop_
_entity_poly.entity_id
_entity_poly.type
_entity_poly.pdbx_seq_one_letter_code
_entity_poly.pdbx_strand_id
1 'polypeptide(L)'
;MEHNISLKFKEDGTFKILCFGDLHEKLELSDEKTKRKFSDMSLFMETALEVTKPDFVVFLGDTLCERDESEGFCLYKAALKRILEPILNKGITFGYVLGNHEHDTGQENLIIEAYDHFPTCRVYNDSPAVSGSLNCCLPIRSSDDTKDAFLMWFIDSNNMCEDRNISNYD
;
A
#
# COMPACT_ATOMS: atom_id res chain seq x y z
N MET A 1 4.38 17.10 -6.23
CA MET A 1 4.90 17.48 -4.89
C MET A 1 6.32 16.96 -4.79
N GLU A 2 7.26 17.68 -4.17
CA GLU A 2 8.62 17.16 -3.98
C GLU A 2 8.58 16.01 -2.97
N HIS A 3 8.76 14.77 -3.45
CA HIS A 3 8.81 13.54 -2.65
C HIS A 3 10.17 13.40 -1.94
N ASN A 4 10.60 14.45 -1.21
CA ASN A 4 11.96 14.63 -0.72
C ASN A 4 12.28 13.88 0.60
N ILE A 5 11.70 12.70 0.83
CA ILE A 5 12.16 11.79 1.89
C ILE A 5 12.85 10.61 1.21
N SER A 6 14.18 10.69 1.19
CA SER A 6 15.06 9.64 0.67
C SER A 6 15.05 8.42 1.60
N LEU A 7 14.80 7.23 1.05
CA LEU A 7 14.93 5.96 1.76
C LEU A 7 16.42 5.62 1.87
N LYS A 8 16.92 5.39 3.09
CA LYS A 8 18.35 5.29 3.33
C LYS A 8 18.65 4.29 4.45
N PHE A 9 19.66 3.45 4.26
CA PHE A 9 20.19 2.59 5.32
C PHE A 9 20.65 3.43 6.53
N LYS A 10 20.40 2.93 7.74
CA LYS A 10 20.91 3.52 8.98
C LYS A 10 22.43 3.42 9.06
N GLU A 11 23.03 4.18 9.98
CA GLU A 11 24.48 4.14 10.22
C GLU A 11 24.99 2.74 10.61
N ASP A 12 24.14 1.92 11.24
CA ASP A 12 24.44 0.53 11.60
C ASP A 12 24.32 -0.46 10.41
N GLY A 13 24.01 0.05 9.21
CA GLY A 13 23.87 -0.73 7.99
C GLY A 13 22.52 -1.46 7.87
N THR A 14 21.56 -1.19 8.76
CA THR A 14 20.23 -1.82 8.70
C THR A 14 19.20 -0.94 8.00
N PHE A 15 18.23 -1.60 7.36
CA PHE A 15 17.00 -1.01 6.86
C PHE A 15 15.90 -2.06 6.97
N LYS A 16 14.79 -1.73 7.61
CA LYS A 16 13.71 -2.68 7.88
C LYS A 16 12.47 -2.34 7.06
N ILE A 17 12.00 -3.32 6.30
CA ILE A 17 10.74 -3.25 5.55
C ILE A 17 9.74 -4.16 6.27
N LEU A 18 8.57 -3.62 6.62
CA LEU A 18 7.45 -4.41 7.13
C LEU A 18 6.37 -4.49 6.05
N CYS A 19 5.97 -5.70 5.68
CA CYS A 19 4.95 -5.92 4.67
C CYS A 19 3.64 -6.38 5.31
N PHE A 20 2.54 -5.75 4.91
CA PHE A 20 1.17 -6.21 5.19
C PHE A 20 0.52 -6.59 3.86
N GLY A 21 -0.21 -7.68 3.82
CA GLY A 21 -1.00 -8.10 2.66
C GLY A 21 -2.35 -8.62 3.12
N ASP A 22 -3.32 -8.62 2.22
CA ASP A 22 -4.63 -9.24 2.42
C ASP A 22 -5.35 -8.74 3.69
N LEU A 23 -5.34 -7.42 3.92
CA LEU A 23 -6.06 -6.84 5.06
C LEU A 23 -7.57 -7.02 4.88
N HIS A 24 -8.06 -6.96 3.63
CA HIS A 24 -9.45 -7.23 3.24
C HIS A 24 -10.45 -6.49 4.13
N GLU A 25 -10.12 -5.26 4.54
CA GLU A 25 -10.93 -4.54 5.50
C GLU A 25 -12.16 -3.94 4.80
N LYS A 26 -13.25 -3.77 5.55
CA LYS A 26 -14.49 -3.22 5.01
C LYS A 26 -14.45 -1.70 4.99
N LEU A 27 -15.22 -1.08 4.09
CA LEU A 27 -15.35 0.37 4.10
C LEU A 27 -16.03 0.81 5.40
N GLU A 28 -17.11 0.12 5.75
CA GLU A 28 -17.93 0.42 6.92
C GLU A 28 -17.81 -0.61 8.05
N LEU A 29 -17.83 -0.09 9.28
CA LEU A 29 -17.87 -0.88 10.51
C LEU A 29 -19.31 -0.90 11.05
N SER A 30 -20.21 -1.45 10.24
CA SER A 30 -21.67 -1.38 10.46
C SER A 30 -22.19 -2.25 11.60
N ASP A 31 -21.42 -3.25 12.04
CA ASP A 31 -21.83 -4.21 13.05
C ASP A 31 -20.70 -4.54 14.04
N GLU A 32 -21.05 -5.16 15.17
CA GLU A 32 -20.09 -5.47 16.23
C GLU A 32 -19.02 -6.49 15.82
N LYS A 33 -19.32 -7.37 14.86
CA LYS A 33 -18.34 -8.34 14.35
C LYS A 33 -17.31 -7.64 13.47
N THR A 34 -17.73 -6.75 12.58
CA THR A 34 -16.82 -5.96 11.71
C THR A 34 -15.95 -5.02 12.54
N LYS A 35 -16.52 -4.33 13.53
CA LYS A 35 -15.74 -3.52 14.50
C LYS A 35 -14.67 -4.34 15.24
N ARG A 36 -15.02 -5.53 15.74
CA ARG A 36 -14.07 -6.40 16.46
C ARG A 36 -12.94 -6.90 15.55
N LYS A 37 -13.25 -7.27 14.31
CA LYS A 37 -12.24 -7.65 13.31
C LYS A 37 -11.26 -6.50 13.04
N PHE A 38 -11.79 -5.29 12.84
CA PHE A 38 -10.97 -4.11 12.66
C PHE A 38 -10.09 -3.84 13.88
N SER A 39 -10.62 -3.94 15.10
CA SER A 39 -9.82 -3.77 16.32
C SER A 39 -8.68 -4.80 16.45
N ASP A 40 -8.93 -6.05 16.08
CA ASP A 40 -7.92 -7.12 16.09
C ASP A 40 -6.81 -6.85 15.05
N MET A 41 -7.20 -6.48 13.83
CA MET A 41 -6.26 -6.09 12.76
C MET A 41 -5.43 -4.86 13.15
N SER A 42 -6.06 -3.81 13.70
CA SER A 42 -5.36 -2.60 14.15
C SER A 42 -4.37 -2.92 15.26
N LEU A 43 -4.77 -3.73 16.25
CA LEU A 43 -3.87 -4.16 17.33
C LEU A 43 -2.68 -4.95 16.80
N PHE A 44 -2.91 -5.84 15.83
CA PHE A 44 -1.85 -6.58 15.16
C PHE A 44 -0.86 -5.63 14.45
N MET A 45 -1.36 -4.69 13.64
CA MET A 45 -0.52 -3.72 12.95
C MET A 45 0.27 -2.86 13.92
N GLU A 46 -0.37 -2.30 14.94
CA GLU A 46 0.29 -1.49 15.97
C GLU A 46 1.39 -2.27 16.69
N THR A 47 1.09 -3.51 17.10
CA THR A 47 2.07 -4.38 17.77
C THR A 47 3.24 -4.71 16.86
N ALA A 48 2.98 -5.04 15.59
CA ALA A 48 4.02 -5.32 14.61
C ALA A 48 4.93 -4.10 14.40
N LEU A 49 4.36 -2.90 14.29
CA LEU A 49 5.11 -1.64 14.16
C LEU A 49 5.97 -1.36 15.40
N GLU A 50 5.44 -1.57 16.62
CA GLU A 50 6.17 -1.37 17.87
C GLU A 50 7.34 -2.35 18.06
N VAL A 51 7.12 -3.63 17.75
CA VAL A 51 8.13 -4.67 17.93
C VAL A 51 9.22 -4.58 16.86
N THR A 52 8.83 -4.36 15.61
CA THR A 52 9.79 -4.41 14.49
C THR A 52 10.50 -3.08 14.27
N LYS A 53 9.84 -1.95 14.54
CA LYS A 53 10.30 -0.58 14.28
C LYS A 53 10.82 -0.42 12.85
N PRO A 54 9.95 -0.57 11.84
CA PRO A 54 10.36 -0.56 10.45
C PRO A 54 10.73 0.85 9.99
N ASP A 55 11.55 0.91 8.96
CA ASP A 55 11.94 2.14 8.25
C ASP A 55 11.00 2.44 7.09
N PHE A 56 10.34 1.40 6.56
CA PHE A 56 9.40 1.49 5.48
C PHE A 56 8.32 0.42 5.62
N VAL A 57 7.08 0.75 5.25
CA VAL A 57 5.96 -0.21 5.23
C VAL A 57 5.51 -0.44 3.78
N VAL A 58 5.16 -1.68 3.44
CA VAL A 58 4.60 -2.04 2.14
C VAL A 58 3.24 -2.71 2.32
N PHE A 59 2.22 -2.21 1.62
CA PHE A 59 0.94 -2.90 1.47
C PHE A 59 0.94 -3.71 0.16
N LEU A 60 0.74 -5.01 0.25
CA LEU A 60 0.88 -5.97 -0.85
C LEU A 60 -0.44 -6.21 -1.62
N GLY A 61 -1.32 -5.22 -1.67
CA GLY A 61 -2.64 -5.34 -2.29
C GLY A 61 -3.72 -5.89 -1.36
N ASP A 62 -4.95 -5.87 -1.86
CA ASP A 62 -6.19 -6.21 -1.19
C ASP A 62 -6.30 -5.59 0.21
N THR A 63 -6.11 -4.27 0.24
CA THR A 63 -6.21 -3.51 1.49
C THR A 63 -7.67 -3.36 1.91
N LEU A 64 -8.58 -3.14 0.94
CA LEU A 64 -10.01 -2.95 1.16
C LEU A 64 -10.83 -3.91 0.28
N CYS A 65 -11.97 -4.40 0.78
CA CYS A 65 -12.70 -5.53 0.18
C CYS A 65 -13.97 -5.15 -0.61
N GLU A 66 -14.19 -3.90 -1.05
CA GLU A 66 -15.49 -3.48 -1.63
C GLU A 66 -15.45 -3.09 -3.11
N ARG A 67 -16.58 -3.38 -3.80
CA ARG A 67 -16.76 -3.36 -5.26
C ARG A 67 -17.78 -2.31 -5.79
N ASP A 68 -18.36 -1.46 -4.94
CA ASP A 68 -19.55 -0.67 -5.34
C ASP A 68 -19.26 0.79 -5.75
N GLU A 69 -19.81 1.21 -6.89
CA GLU A 69 -19.35 2.35 -7.71
C GLU A 69 -20.00 3.70 -7.38
N SER A 70 -21.16 3.76 -6.72
CA SER A 70 -21.99 4.98 -6.72
C SER A 70 -21.87 5.90 -5.48
N GLU A 71 -21.54 5.36 -4.31
CA GLU A 71 -21.40 6.13 -3.05
C GLU A 71 -20.08 5.83 -2.30
N GLY A 72 -19.33 4.82 -2.75
CA GLY A 72 -18.25 4.17 -1.98
C GLY A 72 -16.97 4.97 -1.85
N PHE A 73 -16.64 5.91 -2.76
CA PHE A 73 -15.27 6.46 -2.79
C PHE A 73 -14.94 7.39 -1.60
N CYS A 74 -15.93 8.12 -1.06
CA CYS A 74 -15.74 8.85 0.21
C CYS A 74 -15.51 7.90 1.39
N LEU A 75 -16.27 6.80 1.44
CA LEU A 75 -16.11 5.75 2.45
C LEU A 75 -14.75 5.03 2.27
N TYR A 76 -14.31 4.83 1.03
CA TYR A 76 -13.01 4.30 0.67
C TYR A 76 -11.90 5.18 1.24
N LYS A 77 -11.91 6.49 0.96
CA LYS A 77 -10.91 7.42 1.53
C LYS A 77 -10.91 7.38 3.07
N ALA A 78 -12.09 7.30 3.69
CA ALA A 78 -12.19 7.22 5.16
C ALA A 78 -11.65 5.90 5.72
N ALA A 79 -11.99 4.77 5.11
CA ALA A 79 -11.52 3.45 5.50
C ALA A 79 -10.02 3.29 5.26
N LEU A 80 -9.52 3.76 4.12
CA LEU A 80 -8.10 3.78 3.81
C LEU A 80 -7.32 4.60 4.85
N LYS A 81 -7.78 5.82 5.14
CA LYS A 81 -7.17 6.65 6.19
C LYS A 81 -7.14 5.94 7.54
N ARG A 82 -8.23 5.24 7.91
CA ARG A 82 -8.33 4.46 9.14
C ARG A 82 -7.32 3.31 9.19
N ILE A 83 -7.09 2.58 8.09
CA ILE A 83 -6.10 1.50 8.01
C ILE A 83 -4.67 2.03 8.07
N LEU A 84 -4.41 3.17 7.43
CA LEU A 84 -3.08 3.78 7.41
C LEU A 84 -2.76 4.54 8.72
N GLU A 85 -3.75 4.84 9.56
CA GLU A 85 -3.58 5.63 10.78
C GLU A 85 -2.40 5.19 11.67
N PRO A 86 -2.17 3.88 11.94
CA PRO A 86 -1.05 3.43 12.77
C PRO A 86 0.33 3.84 12.23
N ILE A 87 0.50 3.86 10.90
CA ILE A 87 1.76 4.24 10.26
C ILE A 87 1.86 5.76 10.08
N LEU A 88 0.74 6.43 9.80
CA LEU A 88 0.66 7.88 9.64
C LEU A 88 0.97 8.59 10.95
N ASN A 89 0.43 8.11 12.07
CA ASN A 89 0.68 8.65 13.41
C ASN A 89 2.16 8.54 13.84
N LYS A 90 2.89 7.59 13.25
CA LYS A 90 4.34 7.39 13.49
C LYS A 90 5.22 8.11 12.47
N GLY A 91 4.63 8.74 11.45
CA GLY A 91 5.36 9.38 10.35
C GLY A 91 6.14 8.38 9.47
N ILE A 92 5.76 7.10 9.47
CA ILE A 92 6.46 6.07 8.70
C ILE A 92 6.06 6.21 7.23
N THR A 93 7.06 6.26 6.35
CA THR A 93 6.85 6.24 4.90
C THR A 93 6.44 4.85 4.42
N PHE A 94 5.62 4.81 3.37
CA PHE A 94 5.09 3.55 2.86
C PHE A 94 4.96 3.51 1.34
N GLY A 95 4.85 2.30 0.82
CA GLY A 95 4.49 1.99 -0.56
C GLY A 95 3.35 0.98 -0.60
N TYR A 96 2.71 0.83 -1.75
CA TYR A 96 1.67 -0.15 -1.95
C TYR A 96 1.65 -0.65 -3.40
N VAL A 97 1.10 -1.84 -3.61
CA VAL A 97 0.64 -2.33 -4.91
C VAL A 97 -0.88 -2.54 -4.84
N LEU A 98 -1.53 -2.59 -5.99
CA LEU A 98 -2.96 -2.93 -6.08
C LEU A 98 -3.11 -4.46 -6.09
N GLY A 99 -4.07 -4.98 -5.34
CA GLY A 99 -4.49 -6.36 -5.43
C GLY A 99 -5.67 -6.52 -6.38
N ASN A 100 -6.14 -7.75 -6.57
CA ASN A 100 -7.28 -8.01 -7.45
C ASN A 100 -8.56 -7.35 -6.93
N HIS A 101 -8.75 -7.22 -5.62
CA HIS A 101 -9.93 -6.55 -5.08
C HIS A 101 -9.96 -5.06 -5.43
N GLU A 102 -8.80 -4.38 -5.47
CA GLU A 102 -8.73 -3.00 -5.95
C GLU A 102 -8.98 -2.91 -7.46
N HIS A 103 -8.43 -3.83 -8.25
CA HIS A 103 -8.66 -3.87 -9.71
C HIS A 103 -10.11 -4.23 -10.09
N ASP A 104 -10.76 -5.11 -9.33
CA ASP A 104 -12.14 -5.56 -9.59
C ASP A 104 -13.15 -4.41 -9.52
N THR A 105 -12.78 -3.27 -8.93
CA THR A 105 -13.59 -2.06 -8.90
C THR A 105 -13.63 -1.33 -10.25
N GLY A 106 -12.62 -1.51 -11.11
CA GLY A 106 -12.41 -0.68 -12.30
C GLY A 106 -12.16 0.81 -12.00
N GLN A 107 -11.79 1.14 -10.75
CA GLN A 107 -11.59 2.49 -10.25
C GLN A 107 -10.15 2.75 -9.77
N GLU A 108 -9.15 2.10 -10.37
CA GLU A 108 -7.74 2.18 -9.95
C GLU A 108 -7.24 3.61 -9.87
N ASN A 109 -7.61 4.48 -10.81
CA ASN A 109 -7.21 5.88 -10.80
C ASN A 109 -7.74 6.64 -9.57
N LEU A 110 -8.97 6.36 -9.15
CA LEU A 110 -9.53 6.94 -7.94
C LEU A 110 -8.81 6.37 -6.72
N ILE A 111 -8.60 5.06 -6.66
CA ILE A 111 -7.85 4.42 -5.56
C ILE A 111 -6.45 5.04 -5.42
N ILE A 112 -5.71 5.18 -6.53
CA ILE A 112 -4.40 5.82 -6.55
C ILE A 112 -4.49 7.26 -6.05
N GLU A 113 -5.47 8.03 -6.52
CA GLU A 113 -5.71 9.38 -6.03
C GLU A 113 -5.92 9.39 -4.51
N ALA A 114 -6.66 8.43 -3.94
CA ALA A 114 -6.87 8.33 -2.49
C ALA A 114 -5.55 8.14 -1.72
N TYR A 115 -4.62 7.32 -2.24
CA TYR A 115 -3.30 7.14 -1.64
C TYR A 115 -2.38 8.35 -1.83
N ASP A 116 -2.48 9.06 -2.96
CA ASP A 116 -1.66 10.25 -3.26
C ASP A 116 -1.92 11.42 -2.29
N HIS A 117 -3.05 11.40 -1.56
CA HIS A 117 -3.34 12.38 -0.51
C HIS A 117 -2.41 12.23 0.71
N PHE A 118 -1.66 11.13 0.84
CA PHE A 118 -0.76 10.90 1.97
C PHE A 118 0.69 11.28 1.60
N PRO A 119 1.27 12.34 2.22
CA PRO A 119 2.63 12.79 1.90
C PRO A 119 3.74 11.78 2.23
N THR A 120 3.42 10.73 2.97
CA THR A 120 4.31 9.62 3.33
C THR A 120 4.30 8.47 2.31
N CYS A 121 3.38 8.49 1.33
CA CYS A 121 3.36 7.53 0.23
C CYS A 121 4.51 7.79 -0.74
N ARG A 122 5.19 6.73 -1.19
CA ARG A 122 6.41 6.82 -2.03
C ARG A 122 6.29 6.18 -3.40
N VAL A 123 5.28 5.34 -3.64
CA VAL A 123 5.09 4.71 -4.96
C VAL A 123 4.50 5.72 -5.95
N TYR A 124 4.74 5.50 -7.24
CA TYR A 124 4.30 6.35 -8.33
C TYR A 124 4.26 5.56 -9.63
N ASN A 125 3.70 6.14 -10.69
CA ASN A 125 3.81 5.58 -12.05
C ASN A 125 5.06 6.16 -12.74
N ASP A 126 6.10 5.34 -12.93
CA ASP A 126 7.38 5.79 -13.51
C ASP A 126 7.29 6.07 -15.01
N SER A 127 6.52 5.25 -15.74
CA SER A 127 6.37 5.38 -17.19
C SER A 127 4.96 5.04 -17.65
N PRO A 128 4.33 5.89 -18.48
CA PRO A 128 3.04 5.56 -19.10
C PRO A 128 3.17 4.47 -20.18
N ALA A 129 4.39 4.06 -20.55
CA ALA A 129 4.63 3.03 -21.56
C ALA A 129 4.53 1.60 -21.00
N VAL A 130 4.50 1.43 -19.68
CA VAL A 130 4.35 0.12 -19.02
C VAL A 130 2.88 -0.05 -18.64
N SER A 131 2.28 -1.16 -19.05
CA SER A 131 0.90 -1.52 -18.66
C SER A 131 0.77 -1.70 -17.15
N GLY A 132 -0.41 -1.41 -16.61
CA GLY A 132 -0.70 -1.51 -15.18
C GLY A 132 -0.46 -0.20 -14.44
N SER A 133 -0.49 -0.28 -13.12
CA SER A 133 -0.49 0.85 -12.18
C SER A 133 0.69 0.78 -11.21
N LEU A 134 1.20 1.95 -10.84
CA LEU A 134 2.25 2.14 -9.82
C LEU A 134 3.56 1.39 -10.11
N ASN A 135 3.81 1.06 -11.37
CA ASN A 135 5.07 0.46 -11.80
C ASN A 135 6.20 1.45 -11.55
N CYS A 136 7.04 1.17 -10.54
CA CYS A 136 8.15 2.03 -10.15
C CYS A 136 9.28 1.26 -9.48
N CYS A 137 10.43 1.92 -9.39
CA CYS A 137 11.60 1.45 -8.67
C CYS A 137 11.96 2.49 -7.59
N LEU A 138 11.90 2.09 -6.32
CA LEU A 138 12.32 2.91 -5.20
C LEU A 138 13.74 2.52 -4.78
N PRO A 139 14.75 3.39 -5.00
CA PRO A 139 16.09 3.15 -4.50
C PRO A 139 16.16 3.37 -2.99
N ILE A 140 16.89 2.51 -2.30
CA ILE A 140 17.36 2.71 -0.92
C ILE A 140 18.83 3.07 -0.99
N ARG A 141 19.15 4.27 -0.53
CA ARG A 141 20.48 4.86 -0.52
C ARG A 141 21.36 4.21 0.55
N SER A 142 22.66 4.13 0.29
CA SER A 142 23.67 3.73 1.29
C SER A 142 23.64 4.66 2.52
N SER A 143 24.17 4.20 3.66
CA SER A 143 24.13 4.97 4.92
C SER A 143 24.94 6.28 4.91
N ASP A 144 25.84 6.46 3.94
CA ASP A 144 26.55 7.71 3.65
C ASP A 144 25.88 8.54 2.54
N ASP A 145 24.76 8.07 1.99
CA ASP A 145 23.99 8.69 0.90
C ASP A 145 24.78 8.94 -0.39
N THR A 146 25.80 8.11 -0.66
CA THR A 146 26.65 8.26 -1.86
C THR A 146 26.17 7.45 -3.06
N LYS A 147 25.44 6.35 -2.84
CA LYS A 147 24.98 5.45 -3.91
C LYS A 147 23.64 4.79 -3.58
N ASP A 148 22.98 4.27 -4.60
CA ASP A 148 21.86 3.36 -4.42
C ASP A 148 22.42 2.00 -4.00
N ALA A 149 21.99 1.51 -2.85
CA ALA A 149 22.49 0.28 -2.23
C ALA A 149 21.51 -0.90 -2.42
N PHE A 150 20.23 -0.61 -2.57
CA PHE A 150 19.17 -1.60 -2.81
C PHE A 150 18.06 -0.98 -3.65
N LEU A 151 17.38 -1.78 -4.48
CA LEU A 151 16.27 -1.33 -5.33
C LEU A 151 15.01 -2.13 -4.98
N MET A 152 13.92 -1.44 -4.65
CA MET A 152 12.61 -2.05 -4.47
C MET A 152 11.76 -1.83 -5.73
N TRP A 153 11.37 -2.91 -6.39
CA TRP A 153 10.51 -2.87 -7.57
C TRP A 153 9.05 -3.13 -7.17
N PHE A 154 8.19 -2.17 -7.49
CA PHE A 154 6.75 -2.28 -7.39
C PHE A 154 6.24 -2.52 -8.80
N ILE A 155 5.60 -3.67 -9.01
CA ILE A 155 5.19 -4.14 -10.33
C ILE A 155 3.74 -4.57 -10.23
N ASP A 156 2.91 -4.03 -11.10
CA ASP A 156 1.54 -4.47 -11.30
C ASP A 156 1.52 -5.61 -12.33
N SER A 157 1.04 -6.77 -11.90
CA SER A 157 0.86 -7.94 -12.75
C SER A 157 -0.35 -7.83 -13.68
N ASN A 158 -1.12 -6.74 -13.57
CA ASN A 158 -2.51 -6.59 -13.95
C ASN A 158 -3.43 -7.53 -13.14
N ASN A 159 -4.74 -7.34 -13.28
CA ASN A 159 -5.73 -8.14 -12.57
C ASN A 159 -5.81 -9.59 -13.08
N MET A 160 -6.04 -9.74 -14.39
CA MET A 160 -6.41 -11.03 -14.97
C MET A 160 -5.66 -11.27 -16.28
N CYS A 161 -5.39 -12.54 -16.57
CA CYS A 161 -4.91 -12.93 -17.90
C CYS A 161 -6.01 -12.66 -18.94
N GLU A 162 -5.63 -12.06 -20.07
CA GLU A 162 -6.55 -11.84 -21.20
C GLU A 162 -7.06 -13.18 -21.77
N ASP A 163 -6.20 -14.20 -21.84
CA ASP A 163 -6.59 -15.55 -22.24
C ASP A 163 -7.07 -16.36 -21.03
N ARG A 164 -8.39 -16.35 -20.84
CA ARG A 164 -9.06 -17.10 -19.77
C ARG A 164 -8.96 -18.62 -19.89
N ASN A 165 -8.50 -19.16 -21.03
CA ASN A 165 -8.20 -20.59 -21.15
C ASN A 165 -6.84 -20.94 -20.54
N ILE A 166 -5.92 -19.97 -20.46
CA ILE A 166 -4.59 -20.14 -19.83
C ILE A 166 -4.70 -19.95 -18.32
N SER A 167 -5.42 -18.92 -17.88
CA SER A 167 -5.64 -18.65 -16.47
C SER A 167 -7.02 -18.04 -16.23
N ASN A 168 -7.79 -18.69 -15.36
CA ASN A 168 -9.03 -18.13 -14.84
C ASN A 168 -8.91 -18.13 -13.31
N TYR A 169 -8.66 -16.96 -12.75
CA TYR A 169 -8.73 -16.69 -11.32
C TYR A 169 -10.16 -16.29 -10.93
N ASP A 170 -10.53 -16.51 -9.67
CA ASP A 170 -11.92 -16.48 -9.17
C ASP A 170 -12.46 -15.07 -8.93
#